data_AF-A0A1F9ID67-F1
#
_entry.id   AF-A0A1F9ID67-F1
#
_cell.length_a   1.000
_cell.length_b   1.000
_cell.length_c   1.000
_cell.angle_alpha   90.00
_cell.angle_beta   90.00
_cell.angle_gamma   90.00
#
_symmetry.space_group_name_H-M   'P 1'
#
loop_
_entity.id
_entity.type
_entity.pdbx_description
1 polymer ?
#
loop_
_entity_poly.entity_id
_entity_poly.type
_entity_poly.pdbx_seq_one_letter_code
_entity_poly.pdbx_strand_id
1 'polypeptide(L)'
;MRTLIAVALVLCSWVARADALYCPGKIAQLIVYGTGQLSIVGTWRGDWTHLCNLNTGSPIDSVTCSHWSSMATMAFKEGAQVGVYYNVPVGTTCANLATYANSPTPVYFRLNAPQ
;
A
#
# COMPACT_ATOMS: atom_id res chain seq x y z
N MET A 1 43.03 -20.28 10.59
CA MET A 1 42.12 -19.64 11.58
C MET A 1 41.61 -18.23 11.20
N ARG A 2 41.97 -17.63 10.05
CA ARG A 2 41.35 -16.37 9.58
C ARG A 2 40.14 -16.60 8.66
N THR A 3 40.06 -17.76 8.02
CA THR A 3 38.98 -18.13 7.08
C THR A 3 37.71 -18.69 7.73
N LEU A 4 37.76 -19.10 9.00
CA LEU A 4 36.59 -19.61 9.72
C LEU A 4 35.68 -18.51 10.27
N ILE A 5 36.16 -17.27 10.36
CA ILE A 5 35.40 -16.13 10.88
C ILE A 5 34.44 -15.56 9.81
N ALA A 6 34.78 -15.70 8.52
CA ALA A 6 33.95 -15.18 7.43
C ALA A 6 32.64 -15.97 7.22
N VAL A 7 32.61 -17.25 7.58
CA VAL A 7 31.43 -18.13 7.39
C VAL A 7 30.38 -17.93 8.50
N ALA A 8 30.79 -17.49 9.69
CA ALA A 8 29.89 -17.30 10.83
C ALA A 8 28.98 -16.06 10.71
N LEU A 9 29.34 -15.07 9.91
CA LEU A 9 28.57 -13.82 9.73
C LEU A 9 27.40 -13.94 8.74
N VAL A 10 27.31 -15.02 7.94
CA VAL A 10 26.24 -15.22 6.94
C VAL A 10 24.97 -15.82 7.56
N LEU A 11 25.04 -16.37 8.78
CA LEU A 11 23.92 -17.05 9.43
C LEU A 11 23.02 -16.13 10.28
N CYS A 12 23.34 -14.83 10.36
CA CYS A 12 22.48 -13.83 11.01
C CYS A 12 21.74 -12.95 9.98
N SER A 13 21.37 -13.50 8.83
CA SER A 13 20.41 -12.84 7.94
C SER A 13 19.07 -12.73 8.68
N TRP A 14 18.81 -11.52 9.20
CA TRP A 14 17.54 -11.16 9.81
C TRP A 14 16.42 -11.54 8.84
N VAL A 15 15.60 -12.52 9.23
CA VAL A 15 14.38 -12.83 8.49
C VAL A 15 13.56 -11.54 8.42
N ALA A 16 13.40 -10.98 7.22
CA ALA A 16 12.52 -9.85 7.01
C ALA A 16 11.09 -10.35 7.27
N ARG A 17 10.61 -10.13 8.49
CA ARG A 17 9.24 -10.48 8.86
C ARG A 17 8.33 -9.43 8.24
N ALA A 18 7.40 -9.87 7.40
CA ALA A 18 6.27 -9.04 7.02
C ALA A 18 5.31 -8.97 8.21
N ASP A 19 4.76 -7.78 8.43
CA ASP A 19 3.75 -7.48 9.41
C ASP A 19 2.48 -6.98 8.70
N ALA A 20 1.37 -7.25 9.36
CA ALA A 20 0.03 -6.94 8.92
C ALA A 20 -0.27 -5.48 9.26
N LEU A 21 -0.25 -4.58 8.27
CA LEU A 21 -0.52 -3.16 8.50
C LEU A 21 -1.86 -2.75 7.89
N TYR A 22 -2.81 -2.34 8.75
CA TYR A 22 -4.08 -1.77 8.33
C TYR A 22 -4.07 -0.25 8.54
N CYS A 23 -4.35 0.50 7.47
CA CYS A 23 -4.38 1.96 7.47
C CYS A 23 -5.79 2.49 7.17
N PRO A 24 -6.57 2.86 8.20
CA PRO A 24 -7.87 3.46 8.04
C PRO A 24 -7.79 4.99 7.88
N GLY A 25 -8.76 5.56 7.17
CA GLY A 25 -8.97 7.01 7.11
C GLY A 25 -9.79 7.43 5.90
N LYS A 26 -9.77 8.73 5.58
CA LYS A 26 -10.46 9.29 4.42
C LYS A 26 -9.48 9.48 3.26
N ILE A 27 -10.03 9.54 2.04
CA ILE A 27 -9.27 9.95 0.86
C ILE A 27 -9.34 11.48 0.76
N ALA A 28 -8.20 12.15 0.84
CA ALA A 28 -8.08 13.59 0.66
C ALA A 28 -7.89 13.97 -0.80
N GLN A 29 -7.20 13.12 -1.58
CA GLN A 29 -7.02 13.30 -3.02
C GLN A 29 -6.98 11.94 -3.72
N LEU A 30 -7.46 11.90 -4.96
CA LEU A 30 -7.50 10.73 -5.83
C LEU A 30 -7.03 11.13 -7.23
N ILE A 31 -6.14 10.34 -7.82
CA ILE A 31 -5.68 10.56 -9.20
C ILE A 31 -5.56 9.24 -9.96
N VAL A 32 -5.92 9.30 -11.23
CA VAL A 32 -5.64 8.25 -12.22
C VAL A 32 -4.81 8.88 -13.32
N TYR A 33 -3.57 8.40 -13.49
CA TYR A 33 -2.70 8.86 -14.57
C TYR A 33 -3.10 8.20 -15.89
N GLY A 34 -2.74 8.83 -17.03
CA GLY A 34 -2.94 8.23 -18.37
C GLY A 34 -2.22 6.88 -18.56
N THR A 35 -1.23 6.58 -17.72
CA THR A 35 -0.54 5.28 -17.62
C THR A 35 -1.35 4.21 -16.88
N GLY A 36 -2.56 4.54 -16.41
CA GLY A 36 -3.44 3.64 -15.67
C GLY A 36 -3.14 3.57 -14.16
N GLN A 37 -2.18 4.34 -13.67
CA GLN A 37 -1.79 4.28 -12.26
C GLN A 37 -2.83 4.97 -11.36
N LEU A 38 -3.45 4.20 -10.47
CA LEU A 38 -4.40 4.68 -9.47
C LEU A 38 -3.64 5.03 -8.18
N SER A 39 -3.72 6.29 -7.76
CA SER A 39 -3.04 6.77 -6.54
C SER A 39 -3.98 7.60 -5.66
N ILE A 40 -3.77 7.52 -4.35
CA ILE A 40 -4.54 8.27 -3.36
C ILE A 40 -3.64 8.98 -2.35
N VAL A 41 -4.13 10.09 -1.81
CA VAL A 41 -3.65 10.69 -0.57
C VAL A 41 -4.64 10.35 0.53
N GLY A 42 -4.28 9.40 1.39
CA GLY A 42 -5.08 9.03 2.56
C GLY A 42 -4.73 9.87 3.78
N THR A 43 -5.71 10.20 4.62
CA THR A 43 -5.48 11.02 5.83
C THR A 43 -4.53 10.37 6.84
N TRP A 44 -4.31 9.06 6.75
CA TRP A 44 -3.35 8.33 7.61
C TRP A 44 -1.89 8.59 7.26
N ARG A 45 -1.58 8.86 5.99
CA ARG A 45 -0.21 9.09 5.51
C ARG A 45 0.05 10.55 5.15
N GLY A 46 -0.96 11.24 4.63
CA GLY A 46 -0.86 12.63 4.17
C GLY A 46 -0.05 12.84 2.89
N ASP A 47 0.29 11.77 2.18
CA ASP A 47 1.09 11.81 0.94
C ASP A 47 0.67 10.67 -0.01
N TRP A 48 1.13 10.72 -1.25
CA TRP A 48 0.71 9.83 -2.34
C TRP A 48 1.16 8.39 -2.14
N THR A 49 0.19 7.48 -2.24
CA THR A 49 0.42 6.03 -2.26
C THR A 49 -0.29 5.43 -3.46
N HIS A 50 0.32 4.40 -4.07
CA HIS A 50 -0.26 3.72 -5.22
C HIS A 50 -1.11 2.55 -4.75
N LEU A 51 -2.32 2.45 -5.30
CA LEU A 51 -3.19 1.31 -5.02
C LEU A 51 -2.94 0.18 -6.01
N CYS A 52 -2.97 0.47 -7.30
CA CYS A 52 -2.84 -0.50 -8.37
C CYS A 52 -2.70 0.20 -9.74
N ASN A 53 -2.59 -0.59 -10.81
CA ASN A 53 -2.59 -0.08 -12.18
C ASN A 53 -3.73 -0.72 -13.00
N LEU A 54 -4.54 0.14 -13.61
CA LEU A 54 -5.74 -0.19 -14.40
C LEU A 54 -5.42 -0.86 -15.75
N ASN A 55 -4.19 -0.68 -16.26
CA ASN A 55 -3.79 -1.12 -17.59
C ASN A 55 -2.91 -2.37 -17.58
N THR A 56 -2.05 -2.55 -16.56
CA THR A 56 -1.05 -3.62 -16.56
C THR A 56 -1.52 -4.91 -15.90
N GLY A 57 -2.48 -4.85 -14.98
CA GLY A 57 -2.99 -6.02 -14.26
C GLY A 57 -1.97 -6.73 -13.37
N SER A 58 -0.90 -6.04 -12.97
CA SER A 58 0.12 -6.57 -12.06
C SER A 58 0.58 -5.50 -11.07
N PRO A 59 0.74 -5.84 -9.78
CA PRO A 59 0.47 -7.15 -9.16
C PRO A 59 -1.00 -7.43 -8.86
N ILE A 60 -1.88 -6.41 -8.97
CA ILE A 60 -3.33 -6.54 -8.81
C ILE A 60 -3.95 -6.53 -10.21
N ASP A 61 -4.88 -7.45 -10.48
CA ASP A 61 -5.52 -7.54 -11.79
C ASP A 61 -6.29 -6.25 -12.14
N SER A 62 -6.40 -5.94 -13.43
CA SER A 62 -6.97 -4.68 -13.90
C SER A 62 -8.46 -4.54 -13.59
N VAL A 63 -9.20 -5.66 -13.51
CA VAL A 63 -10.63 -5.66 -13.18
C VAL A 63 -10.81 -5.30 -11.71
N THR A 64 -10.07 -5.94 -10.80
CA THR A 64 -10.04 -5.58 -9.38
C THR A 64 -9.59 -4.14 -9.19
N CYS A 65 -8.56 -3.69 -9.92
CA CYS A 65 -8.10 -2.31 -9.85
C CYS A 65 -9.18 -1.31 -10.32
N SER A 66 -9.97 -1.67 -11.34
CA SER A 66 -11.10 -0.87 -11.82
C SER A 66 -12.22 -0.78 -10.78
N HIS A 67 -12.49 -1.88 -10.07
CA HIS A 67 -13.41 -1.87 -8.93
C HIS A 67 -12.89 -0.98 -7.79
N TRP A 68 -11.61 -1.06 -7.44
CA TRP A 68 -11.00 -0.21 -6.41
C TRP A 68 -11.03 1.27 -6.80
N SER A 69 -10.81 1.60 -8.07
CA SER A 69 -10.96 2.97 -8.59
C SER A 69 -12.38 3.50 -8.38
N SER A 70 -13.39 2.67 -8.68
CA SER A 70 -14.80 3.02 -8.46
C SER A 70 -15.10 3.22 -6.97
N MET A 71 -14.65 2.30 -6.11
CA MET A 71 -14.80 2.41 -4.66
C MET A 71 -14.12 3.67 -4.09
N ALA A 72 -12.88 3.95 -4.52
CA ALA A 72 -12.13 5.13 -4.09
C ALA A 72 -12.81 6.42 -4.54
N THR A 73 -13.35 6.45 -5.76
CA THR A 73 -14.10 7.60 -6.29
C THR A 73 -15.36 7.87 -5.48
N MET A 74 -16.13 6.83 -5.14
CA MET A 74 -17.31 6.95 -4.29
C MET A 74 -16.94 7.44 -2.90
N ALA A 75 -15.95 6.82 -2.26
CA ALA A 75 -15.50 7.21 -0.92
C ALA A 75 -14.99 8.65 -0.86
N PHE A 76 -14.26 9.09 -1.89
CA PHE A 76 -13.80 10.47 -2.02
C PHE A 76 -14.98 11.44 -2.11
N LYS A 77 -15.95 11.16 -2.98
CA LYS A 77 -17.15 12.00 -3.18
C LYS A 77 -18.01 12.09 -1.91
N GLU A 78 -18.15 10.99 -1.17
CA GLU A 78 -19.01 10.89 0.01
C GLU A 78 -18.28 11.26 1.31
N GLY A 79 -16.96 11.46 1.27
CA GLY A 79 -16.14 11.65 2.46
C GLY A 79 -16.16 10.46 3.41
N ALA A 80 -16.37 9.25 2.87
CA ALA A 80 -16.50 8.00 3.60
C ALA A 80 -15.15 7.51 4.13
N GLN A 81 -15.19 6.68 5.18
CA GLN A 81 -14.00 5.99 5.69
C GLN A 81 -13.63 4.83 4.77
N VAL A 82 -12.33 4.69 4.53
CA VAL A 82 -11.74 3.55 3.80
C VAL A 82 -10.67 2.91 4.67
N GLY A 83 -10.22 1.73 4.26
CA GLY A 83 -9.07 1.07 4.84
C GLY A 83 -8.23 0.38 3.79
N VAL A 84 -6.92 0.54 3.90
CA VAL A 84 -5.96 -0.13 3.03
C VAL A 84 -5.09 -1.05 3.87
N TYR A 85 -4.96 -2.29 3.44
CA TYR A 85 -4.18 -3.29 4.14
C TYR A 85 -2.95 -3.67 3.33
N TYR A 86 -1.81 -3.80 4.02
CA TYR A 86 -0.52 -4.10 3.42
C TYR A 86 0.20 -5.21 4.19
N ASN A 87 1.02 -5.97 3.47
CA ASN A 87 2.05 -6.82 4.06
C ASN A 87 3.40 -6.09 3.90
N VAL A 88 3.91 -5.51 4.98
CA VAL A 88 5.09 -4.61 4.98
C VAL A 88 6.10 -5.03 6.03
N PRO A 89 7.38 -4.61 5.97
CA PRO A 89 8.35 -4.96 7.01
C PRO A 89 7.90 -4.52 8.41
N VAL A 90 8.25 -5.31 9.43
CA VAL A 90 8.04 -4.95 10.86
C VAL A 90 8.54 -3.54 11.15
N GLY A 91 7.76 -2.78 11.92
CA GLY A 91 8.06 -1.38 12.28
C GLY A 91 7.55 -0.35 11.28
N THR A 92 6.98 -0.79 10.15
CA THR A 92 6.22 0.09 9.26
C THR A 92 4.90 0.47 9.93
N THR A 93 4.55 1.75 9.84
CA THR A 93 3.33 2.36 10.35
C THR A 93 2.65 3.12 9.21
N CYS A 94 1.37 3.43 9.35
CA CYS A 94 0.64 4.20 8.34
C CYS A 94 1.23 5.60 8.11
N ALA A 95 1.86 6.19 9.14
CA ALA A 95 2.48 7.49 9.07
C ALA A 95 3.84 7.48 8.35
N ASN A 96 4.59 6.37 8.39
CA ASN A 96 5.90 6.24 7.74
C ASN A 96 5.89 5.36 6.48
N LEU A 97 4.70 5.01 5.97
CA LEU A 97 4.54 4.20 4.77
C LEU A 97 5.29 4.82 3.59
N ALA A 98 5.99 4.02 2.79
CA ALA A 98 6.65 4.52 1.60
C ALA A 98 5.63 5.13 0.62
N THR A 99 6.05 6.17 -0.11
CA THR A 99 5.20 6.97 -0.99
C THR A 99 5.69 6.91 -2.44
N TYR A 100 4.86 7.38 -3.37
CA TYR A 100 5.14 7.36 -4.80
C TYR A 100 5.57 5.96 -5.26
N ALA A 101 6.52 5.86 -6.19
CA ALA A 101 6.94 4.60 -6.81
C ALA A 101 7.40 3.53 -5.82
N ASN A 102 7.74 3.91 -4.58
CA ASN A 102 8.15 3.00 -3.52
C ASN A 102 6.99 2.54 -2.62
N SER A 103 5.77 3.04 -2.83
CA SER A 103 4.63 2.65 -2.02
C SER A 103 4.38 1.15 -2.13
N PRO A 104 4.17 0.45 -1.01
CA PRO A 104 3.94 -0.99 -1.05
C PRO A 104 2.63 -1.29 -1.74
N THR A 105 2.60 -2.42 -2.45
CA THR A 105 1.36 -2.93 -3.02
C THR A 105 0.37 -3.29 -1.90
N PRO A 106 -0.85 -2.75 -1.92
CA PRO A 106 -1.92 -3.19 -1.02
C PRO A 106 -2.31 -4.64 -1.28
N VAL A 107 -2.70 -5.33 -0.22
CA VAL A 107 -3.38 -6.63 -0.31
C VAL A 107 -4.87 -6.43 -0.57
N TYR A 108 -5.48 -5.43 0.08
CA TYR A 108 -6.86 -5.04 -0.22
C TYR A 108 -7.14 -3.56 0.02
N PHE A 109 -8.15 -3.05 -0.68
CA PHE A 109 -8.80 -1.78 -0.45
C PHE A 109 -10.25 -2.02 -0.01
N ARG A 110 -10.65 -1.46 1.14
CA ARG A 110 -11.95 -1.70 1.78
C ARG A 110 -12.70 -0.39 1.97
N LEU A 111 -14.01 -0.40 1.68
CA LEU A 111 -14.95 0.60 2.17
C LEU A 111 -15.37 0.26 3.60
N ASN A 112 -15.33 1.24 4.49
CA ASN A 112 -15.84 1.11 5.84
C ASN A 112 -17.22 1.76 5.93
N ALA A 113 -18.10 1.19 6.75
CA ALA A 113 -19.40 1.79 7.01
C ALA A 113 -19.21 3.21 7.59
N PRO A 114 -20.10 4.17 7.26
CA PRO A 114 -20.13 5.45 7.97
C PRO A 114 -20.30 5.19 9.47
N GLN A 115 -19.47 5.84 10.29
CA GLN A 115 -19.62 5.84 11.75
C GLN A 115 -20.45 7.05 12.18
#